data_AF-A0A7X7SCQ2-F1
#
_entry.id   AF-A0A7X7SCQ2-F1
#
_cell.length_a   1.000
_cell.length_b   1.000
_cell.length_c   1.000
_cell.angle_alpha   90.00
_cell.angle_beta   90.00
_cell.angle_gamma   90.00
#
_symmetry.space_group_name_H-M   'P 1'
#
loop_
_entity.id
_entity.type
_entity.pdbx_description
1 polymer ?
#
loop_
_entity_poly.entity_id
_entity_poly.type
_entity_poly.pdbx_seq_one_letter_code
_entity_poly.pdbx_strand_id
1 'polypeptide(L)'
;MIPAHTPVDAIRRLAVQDSPRTRLYSRMLDDGLDAMLAAADAPGHPDRDACSLDRLPFDPNAVATIRQATSFTGYLAFCWANPWSRYHHDPRLLRQVKARLLGFAKLQQPTGALVLRTRRMLADLDVDTNPDMPIRESHGNSWYLEPLILAAWWIDAALTPAARTRIAGMVRRAADMHAAIPIDETNNRGVIRNAILCMAGHYLNDRHLIRIGIDDFHKNPVRVFNDKDGQINEGTGPDANYSGTTFIYAYLYRLFSGDAGIDPKMIDALRWATWVFDPRGHMTLFGASTRVPFAADNKIADFLPALERYADAHPQFSWLIDNGYLEGKKLGGCFHAVSPLIWAMLEHNGKAPVEDAAWFAHRNLKAYNPKAGPELMYTNEGYATLYFLFRADYHASATIIGRSPYKGVQHWSHRREPPVIWPTDSHASKSRMWGIDTSHFNASGVKFRDKFWREGPPHLFVTRFENIWHHYALTKTTVLLLISSPPEPREDCWVIDKRQCGTPTLEAGVLTYPGRRGRIHFAPDTPELRELPNAWHLVFPGTLRTRLYAFSNESFRLLAFDP
;
A
#
# COMPACT_ATOMS: atom_id res chain seq x y z
N MET A 1 -5.36 -31.80 4.46
CA MET A 1 -5.99 -31.73 5.80
C MET A 1 -4.93 -31.24 6.78
N ILE A 2 -5.05 -30.01 7.27
CA ILE A 2 -4.27 -29.51 8.42
C ILE A 2 -5.17 -29.74 9.65
N PRO A 3 -4.69 -30.35 10.75
CA PRO A 3 -5.52 -30.60 11.93
C PRO A 3 -5.95 -29.29 12.59
N ALA A 4 -7.08 -29.35 13.32
CA ALA A 4 -7.71 -28.24 14.04
C ALA A 4 -6.90 -27.75 15.27
N HIS A 5 -5.69 -27.24 15.03
CA HIS A 5 -5.09 -26.24 15.91
C HIS A 5 -5.62 -24.88 15.47
N THR A 6 -6.22 -24.14 16.40
CA THR A 6 -6.68 -22.77 16.15
C THR A 6 -5.52 -21.95 15.55
N PRO A 7 -5.73 -21.11 14.51
CA PRO A 7 -4.67 -20.29 13.91
C PRO A 7 -3.82 -19.54 14.94
N VAL A 8 -4.42 -19.17 16.07
CA VAL A 8 -3.79 -18.52 17.22
C VAL A 8 -2.68 -19.35 17.87
N ASP A 9 -2.82 -20.68 17.99
CA ASP A 9 -1.79 -21.53 18.61
C ASP A 9 -0.55 -21.65 17.73
N ALA A 10 -0.74 -21.71 16.40
CA ALA A 10 0.35 -21.68 15.44
C ALA A 10 1.10 -20.34 15.48
N ILE A 11 0.37 -19.22 15.59
CA ILE A 11 0.93 -17.87 15.75
C ILE A 11 1.75 -17.77 17.05
N ARG A 12 1.21 -18.25 18.18
CA ARG A 12 1.87 -18.23 19.49
C ARG A 12 3.17 -19.03 19.49
N ARG A 13 3.18 -20.18 18.83
CA ARG A 13 4.35 -21.07 18.74
C ARG A 13 5.34 -20.70 17.65
N LEU A 14 5.03 -19.67 16.84
CA LEU A 14 5.79 -19.34 15.63
C LEU A 14 6.03 -20.60 14.77
N ALA A 15 4.95 -21.32 14.48
CA ALA A 15 4.99 -22.52 13.65
C ALA A 15 5.22 -22.13 12.18
N VAL A 16 6.45 -21.77 11.84
CA VAL A 16 6.84 -21.34 10.50
C VAL A 16 7.51 -22.48 9.76
N GLN A 17 7.22 -22.62 8.46
CA GLN A 17 7.85 -23.63 7.59
C GLN A 17 9.29 -23.25 7.24
N ASP A 18 10.24 -24.15 7.43
CA ASP A 18 11.63 -23.92 7.01
C ASP A 18 11.74 -24.00 5.49
N SER A 19 12.02 -22.86 4.85
CA SER A 19 12.13 -22.74 3.40
C SER A 19 13.09 -21.62 3.02
N PRO A 20 13.60 -21.58 1.77
CA PRO A 20 14.36 -20.44 1.28
C PRO A 20 13.61 -19.10 1.41
N ARG A 21 12.29 -19.09 1.22
CA ARG A 21 11.47 -17.88 1.27
C ARG A 21 11.29 -17.35 2.70
N THR A 22 10.96 -18.22 3.65
CA THR A 22 10.84 -17.83 5.06
C THR A 22 12.18 -17.42 5.68
N ARG A 23 13.29 -18.04 5.25
CA ARG A 23 14.64 -17.58 5.59
C ARG A 23 14.96 -16.21 4.98
N LEU A 24 14.50 -15.93 3.76
CA LEU A 24 14.64 -14.61 3.15
C LEU A 24 13.86 -13.54 3.93
N TYR A 25 12.61 -13.82 4.30
CA TYR A 25 11.82 -12.94 5.16
C TYR A 25 12.49 -12.69 6.51
N SER A 26 13.00 -13.73 7.16
CA SER A 26 13.74 -13.60 8.42
C SER A 26 14.99 -12.72 8.26
N ARG A 27 15.78 -12.89 7.19
CA ARG A 27 16.95 -12.03 6.93
C ARG A 27 16.56 -10.58 6.68
N MET A 28 15.52 -10.33 5.86
CA MET A 28 15.01 -8.98 5.65
C MET A 28 14.56 -8.34 6.96
N LEU A 29 13.94 -9.11 7.86
CA LEU A 29 13.53 -8.63 9.16
C LEU A 29 14.76 -8.29 10.04
N ASP A 30 15.78 -9.14 10.05
CA ASP A 30 17.02 -8.89 10.79
C ASP A 30 17.76 -7.65 10.27
N ASP A 31 17.87 -7.48 8.95
CA ASP A 31 18.49 -6.31 8.31
C ASP A 31 17.71 -5.03 8.66
N GLY A 32 16.38 -5.13 8.71
CA GLY A 32 15.50 -4.06 9.17
C GLY A 32 15.75 -3.68 10.63
N LEU A 33 15.98 -4.68 11.51
CA LEU A 33 16.32 -4.41 12.91
C LEU A 33 17.67 -3.71 13.04
N ASP A 34 18.70 -4.19 12.34
CA ASP A 34 20.03 -3.56 12.31
C ASP A 34 19.94 -2.09 11.89
N ALA A 35 19.21 -1.81 10.82
CA ALA A 35 19.04 -0.44 10.33
C ALA A 35 18.36 0.47 11.37
N MET A 36 17.34 -0.05 12.07
CA MET A 36 16.66 0.69 13.14
C MET A 36 17.56 0.94 14.35
N LEU A 37 18.36 -0.05 14.75
CA LEU A 37 19.30 0.09 15.87
C LEU A 37 20.43 1.07 15.52
N ALA A 38 21.02 0.94 14.33
CA ALA A 38 22.06 1.86 13.86
C ALA A 38 21.55 3.31 13.75
N ALA A 39 20.31 3.50 13.27
CA ALA A 39 19.70 4.83 13.24
C ALA A 39 19.46 5.39 14.65
N ALA A 40 19.09 4.55 15.62
CA ALA A 40 18.91 4.96 17.00
C ALA A 40 20.22 5.40 17.66
N ASP A 41 21.34 4.80 17.31
CA ASP A 41 22.65 5.15 17.85
C ASP A 41 23.22 6.46 17.29
N ALA A 42 22.68 6.96 16.18
CA ALA A 42 23.10 8.21 15.58
C ALA A 42 22.79 9.43 16.50
N PRO A 43 23.78 10.31 16.79
CA PRO A 43 23.56 11.50 17.60
C PRO A 43 22.46 12.40 17.01
N GLY A 44 21.51 12.80 17.84
CA GLY A 44 20.41 13.70 17.43
C GLY A 44 19.28 13.03 16.65
N HIS A 45 19.30 11.71 16.43
CA HIS A 45 18.20 11.03 15.75
C HIS A 45 16.91 11.14 16.58
N PRO A 46 15.78 11.60 16.00
CA PRO A 46 14.53 11.84 16.74
C PRO A 46 13.96 10.56 17.37
N ASP A 47 14.28 9.40 16.80
CA ASP A 47 13.79 8.09 17.26
C ASP A 47 14.79 7.33 18.13
N ARG A 48 15.92 7.94 18.50
CA ARG A 48 16.94 7.32 19.38
C ARG A 48 16.31 6.74 20.66
N ASP A 49 15.37 7.48 21.22
CA ASP A 49 14.69 7.14 22.47
C ASP A 49 13.63 6.05 22.26
N ALA A 50 13.07 5.96 21.04
CA ALA A 50 12.06 4.98 20.66
C ALA A 50 12.66 3.59 20.37
N CYS A 51 13.87 3.54 19.82
CA CYS A 51 14.46 2.33 19.26
C CYS A 51 15.71 1.80 20.01
N SER A 52 16.16 2.46 21.08
CA SER A 52 17.32 2.01 21.86
C SER A 52 17.08 0.70 22.62
N LEU A 53 18.12 -0.14 22.69
CA LEU A 53 18.14 -1.38 23.50
C LEU A 53 18.74 -1.21 24.90
N ASP A 54 19.41 -0.09 25.17
CA ASP A 54 20.18 0.11 26.41
C ASP A 54 19.45 1.00 27.43
N ARG A 55 18.36 1.65 27.03
CA ARG A 55 17.60 2.54 27.92
C ARG A 55 16.61 1.76 28.76
N LEU A 56 16.83 1.76 30.08
CA LEU A 56 15.94 1.21 31.10
C LEU A 56 15.81 2.18 32.29
N PRO A 57 14.63 2.31 32.92
CA PRO A 57 13.34 1.75 32.47
C PRO A 57 12.90 2.42 31.16
N PHE A 58 12.07 1.72 30.38
CA PHE A 58 11.47 2.31 29.19
C PHE A 58 10.56 3.48 29.59
N ASP A 59 10.88 4.69 29.11
CA ASP A 59 10.00 5.85 29.20
C ASP A 59 9.41 6.16 27.81
N PRO A 60 8.15 5.77 27.55
CA PRO A 60 7.55 6.06 26.27
C PRO A 60 7.26 7.56 26.09
N ASN A 61 7.25 8.40 27.13
CA ASN A 61 7.07 9.85 26.92
C ASN A 61 8.28 10.52 26.26
N ALA A 62 9.42 9.83 26.24
CA ALA A 62 10.63 10.26 25.54
C ALA A 62 10.65 9.90 24.05
N VAL A 63 9.67 9.14 23.54
CA VAL A 63 9.66 8.64 22.15
C VAL A 63 8.93 9.60 21.20
N ALA A 64 9.39 9.69 19.95
CA ALA A 64 8.78 10.58 18.95
C ALA A 64 7.35 10.19 18.60
N THR A 65 7.04 8.89 18.47
CA THR A 65 5.68 8.39 18.21
C THR A 65 5.38 7.07 18.95
N ILE A 66 4.17 6.94 19.50
CA ILE A 66 3.72 5.68 20.15
C ILE A 66 3.64 4.51 19.17
N ARG A 67 3.27 4.80 17.92
CA ARG A 67 3.13 3.79 16.87
C ARG A 67 4.46 3.08 16.63
N GLN A 68 5.53 3.84 16.41
CA GLN A 68 6.86 3.26 16.22
C GLN A 68 7.28 2.46 17.46
N ALA A 69 7.06 2.98 18.67
CA ALA A 69 7.47 2.30 19.90
C ALA A 69 6.74 0.97 20.14
N THR A 70 5.44 0.91 19.85
CA THR A 70 4.63 -0.31 19.99
C THR A 70 4.94 -1.32 18.89
N SER A 71 5.00 -0.91 17.61
CA SER A 71 5.44 -1.76 16.50
C SER A 71 6.84 -2.32 16.75
N PHE A 72 7.79 -1.51 17.22
CA PHE A 72 9.13 -1.96 17.58
C PHE A 72 9.12 -2.99 18.72
N THR A 73 8.24 -2.84 19.70
CA THR A 73 8.10 -3.83 20.78
C THR A 73 7.67 -5.20 20.23
N GLY A 74 6.67 -5.23 19.35
CA GLY A 74 6.26 -6.45 18.64
C GLY A 74 7.39 -7.04 17.80
N TYR A 75 8.11 -6.18 17.07
CA TYR A 75 9.22 -6.56 16.20
C TYR A 75 10.39 -7.19 16.98
N LEU A 76 10.81 -6.58 18.09
CA LEU A 76 11.83 -7.14 18.98
C LEU A 76 11.41 -8.50 19.54
N ALA A 77 10.14 -8.63 19.95
CA ALA A 77 9.62 -9.88 20.47
C ALA A 77 9.64 -11.00 19.42
N PHE A 78 9.28 -10.67 18.17
CA PHE A 78 9.39 -11.60 17.05
C PHE A 78 10.83 -12.04 16.82
N CYS A 79 11.77 -11.10 16.65
CA CYS A 79 13.18 -11.42 16.42
C CYS A 79 13.79 -12.23 17.57
N TRP A 80 13.35 -12.02 18.82
CA TRP A 80 13.77 -12.81 19.97
C TRP A 80 13.21 -14.24 19.94
N ALA A 81 11.96 -14.43 19.53
CA ALA A 81 11.28 -15.73 19.55
C ALA A 81 11.47 -16.56 18.28
N ASN A 82 11.79 -15.93 17.14
CA ASN A 82 11.95 -16.59 15.85
C ASN A 82 13.29 -17.36 15.79
N PRO A 83 13.30 -18.69 15.60
CA PRO A 83 14.51 -19.51 15.58
C PRO A 83 15.47 -19.22 14.43
N TRP A 84 15.03 -18.53 13.37
CA TRP A 84 15.90 -18.16 12.24
C TRP A 84 16.43 -16.73 12.29
N SER A 85 15.99 -15.94 13.25
CA SER A 85 16.56 -14.63 13.52
C SER A 85 17.93 -14.80 14.17
N ARG A 86 18.91 -13.99 13.77
CA ARG A 86 20.23 -13.96 14.45
C ARG A 86 20.14 -13.43 15.89
N TYR A 87 19.04 -12.79 16.25
CA TYR A 87 18.75 -12.31 17.61
C TYR A 87 17.91 -13.30 18.42
N HIS A 88 17.73 -14.53 17.91
CA HIS A 88 17.01 -15.58 18.61
C HIS A 88 17.56 -15.75 20.03
N HIS A 89 16.67 -15.64 21.01
CA HIS A 89 16.98 -15.67 22.43
C HIS A 89 17.98 -14.61 22.94
N ASP A 90 18.25 -13.52 22.20
CA ASP A 90 19.12 -12.43 22.69
C ASP A 90 18.54 -11.81 23.98
N PRO A 91 19.27 -11.89 25.11
CA PRO A 91 18.77 -11.40 26.39
C PRO A 91 18.54 -9.89 26.42
N ARG A 92 19.19 -9.10 25.55
CA ARG A 92 18.98 -7.65 25.43
C ARG A 92 17.57 -7.37 24.90
N LEU A 93 17.15 -8.09 23.86
CA LEU A 93 15.81 -7.93 23.28
C LEU A 93 14.74 -8.30 24.29
N LEU A 94 14.88 -9.44 24.97
CA LEU A 94 13.91 -9.88 25.97
C LEU A 94 13.74 -8.87 27.10
N ARG A 95 14.84 -8.31 27.62
CA ARG A 95 14.80 -7.28 28.66
C ARG A 95 14.02 -6.05 28.18
N GLN A 96 14.26 -5.62 26.95
CA GLN A 96 13.58 -4.47 26.35
C GLN A 96 12.10 -4.70 26.11
N VAL A 97 11.72 -5.86 25.55
CA VAL A 97 10.30 -6.21 25.33
C VAL A 97 9.55 -6.23 26.66
N LYS A 98 10.11 -6.87 27.70
CA LYS A 98 9.51 -6.90 29.05
C LYS A 98 9.33 -5.49 29.63
N ALA A 99 10.37 -4.66 29.56
CA ALA A 99 10.34 -3.30 30.07
C ALA A 99 9.29 -2.45 29.34
N ARG A 100 9.18 -2.60 28.01
CA ARG A 100 8.22 -1.89 27.18
C ARG A 100 6.78 -2.31 27.46
N LEU A 101 6.47 -3.61 27.47
CA LEU A 101 5.13 -4.12 27.79
C LEU A 101 4.64 -3.63 29.16
N LEU A 102 5.50 -3.73 30.18
CA LEU A 102 5.15 -3.28 31.54
C LEU A 102 5.06 -1.75 31.65
N GLY A 103 5.90 -1.03 30.90
CA GLY A 103 5.88 0.42 30.79
C GLY A 103 4.59 0.94 30.17
N PHE A 104 4.17 0.39 29.03
CA PHE A 104 2.87 0.70 28.41
C PHE A 104 1.70 0.36 29.35
N ALA A 105 1.73 -0.80 30.00
CA ALA A 105 0.69 -1.18 30.96
C ALA A 105 0.62 -0.27 32.19
N LYS A 106 1.73 0.39 32.56
CA LYS A 106 1.80 1.39 33.63
C LYS A 106 1.24 2.75 33.21
N LEU A 107 1.44 3.13 31.95
CA LEU A 107 1.17 4.48 31.45
C LEU A 107 -0.16 4.61 30.70
N GLN A 108 -0.81 3.48 30.41
CA GLN A 108 -2.17 3.47 29.88
C GLN A 108 -3.11 4.29 30.77
N GLN A 109 -3.92 5.13 30.14
CA GLN A 109 -4.89 5.95 30.85
C GLN A 109 -6.02 5.09 31.45
N PRO A 110 -6.72 5.58 32.49
CA PRO A 110 -7.88 4.89 33.05
C PRO A 110 -8.98 4.56 32.04
N THR A 111 -9.11 5.38 30.99
CA THR A 111 -10.04 5.20 29.86
C THR A 111 -9.71 3.99 28.98
N GLY A 112 -8.54 3.37 29.16
CA GLY A 112 -8.04 2.29 28.29
C GLY A 112 -7.19 2.77 27.12
N ALA A 113 -7.07 4.08 26.93
CA ALA A 113 -6.28 4.65 25.85
C ALA A 113 -4.77 4.52 26.11
N LEU A 114 -4.04 3.97 25.14
CA LEU A 114 -2.58 4.03 25.06
C LEU A 114 -2.23 5.38 24.41
N VAL A 115 -2.17 6.43 25.21
CA VAL A 115 -1.79 7.78 24.73
C VAL A 115 -0.40 8.11 25.25
N LEU A 116 0.49 8.51 24.36
CA LEU A 116 1.73 9.18 24.74
C LEU A 116 1.54 10.68 24.60
N ARG A 117 1.57 11.40 25.71
CA ARG A 117 1.69 12.86 25.70
C ARG A 117 3.13 13.20 25.34
N THR A 118 3.49 13.11 24.07
CA THR A 118 4.82 13.53 23.62
C THR A 118 4.92 15.05 23.75
N ARG A 119 6.14 15.58 23.98
CA ARG A 119 6.39 17.04 23.99
C ARG A 119 5.92 17.74 22.70
N ARG A 120 5.83 17.01 21.58
CA ARG A 120 5.43 17.53 20.27
C ARG A 120 3.91 17.57 20.06
N MET A 121 3.16 16.57 20.55
CA MET A 121 1.69 16.59 20.49
C MET A 121 1.07 17.67 21.40
N LEU A 122 1.71 17.99 22.52
CA LEU A 122 1.25 19.03 23.45
C LEU A 122 1.39 20.45 22.88
N ALA A 123 2.18 20.66 21.83
CA ALA A 123 2.36 21.97 21.20
C ALA A 123 1.35 22.26 20.09
N ASP A 124 0.78 21.21 19.47
CA ASP A 124 -0.01 21.33 18.23
C ASP A 124 -1.51 21.04 18.40
N LEU A 125 -1.97 20.64 19.59
CA LEU A 125 -3.37 20.28 19.84
C LEU A 125 -3.90 21.00 21.08
N ASP A 126 -4.91 21.83 20.90
CA ASP A 126 -5.71 22.41 21.98
C ASP A 126 -6.69 21.31 22.47
N VAL A 127 -6.22 20.52 23.44
CA VAL A 127 -6.73 19.16 23.76
C VAL A 127 -8.11 19.16 24.45
N ASP A 128 -8.52 20.27 25.05
CA ASP A 128 -9.67 20.27 25.99
C ASP A 128 -11.03 20.62 25.34
N THR A 129 -11.10 20.88 24.03
CA THR A 129 -12.35 21.36 23.39
C THR A 129 -12.84 20.55 22.19
N ASN A 130 -12.14 19.48 21.77
CA ASN A 130 -12.52 18.74 20.57
C ASN A 130 -13.38 17.49 20.88
N PRO A 131 -14.68 17.47 20.56
CA PRO A 131 -15.54 16.31 20.80
C PRO A 131 -15.19 15.08 19.93
N ASP A 132 -14.42 15.22 18.85
CA ASP A 132 -14.00 14.12 17.98
C ASP A 132 -12.72 13.38 18.47
N MET A 133 -12.10 13.87 19.54
CA MET A 133 -10.84 13.33 20.10
C MET A 133 -10.94 11.84 20.47
N PRO A 134 -12.00 11.35 21.16
CA PRO A 134 -12.10 9.95 21.54
C PRO A 134 -12.13 8.97 20.35
N ILE A 135 -12.69 9.38 19.21
CA ILE A 135 -12.74 8.58 17.99
C ILE A 135 -11.35 8.53 17.33
N ARG A 136 -10.66 9.67 17.25
CA ARG A 136 -9.29 9.74 16.71
C ARG A 136 -8.28 9.01 17.59
N GLU A 137 -8.42 9.10 18.92
CA GLU A 137 -7.62 8.36 19.89
C GLU A 137 -7.90 6.86 19.83
N SER A 138 -9.16 6.44 19.69
CA SER A 138 -9.53 5.02 19.51
C SER A 138 -8.96 4.43 18.22
N HIS A 139 -8.98 5.18 17.12
CA HIS A 139 -8.37 4.71 15.88
C HIS A 139 -6.87 4.46 16.05
N GLY A 140 -6.14 5.43 16.62
CA GLY A 140 -4.71 5.27 16.93
C GLY A 140 -4.46 4.09 17.87
N ASN A 141 -5.23 4.00 18.96
CA ASN A 141 -5.11 2.95 19.99
C ASN A 141 -5.25 1.53 19.41
N SER A 142 -6.07 1.36 18.36
CA SER A 142 -6.22 0.07 17.67
C SER A 142 -4.91 -0.40 17.02
N TRP A 143 -4.14 0.51 16.42
CA TRP A 143 -2.86 0.19 15.75
C TRP A 143 -1.77 -0.17 16.76
N TYR A 144 -1.88 0.33 17.98
CA TYR A 144 -0.88 0.17 19.03
C TYR A 144 -1.03 -1.16 19.76
N LEU A 145 -2.23 -1.72 19.78
CA LEU A 145 -2.56 -2.89 20.57
C LEU A 145 -2.08 -4.20 19.94
N GLU A 146 -2.18 -4.36 18.61
CA GLU A 146 -1.72 -5.58 17.91
C GLU A 146 -0.27 -5.95 18.20
N PRO A 147 0.73 -5.07 18.04
CA PRO A 147 2.11 -5.48 18.22
C PRO A 147 2.43 -5.78 19.70
N LEU A 148 1.69 -5.19 20.64
CA LEU A 148 1.83 -5.47 22.08
C LEU A 148 1.21 -6.82 22.46
N ILE A 149 0.05 -7.18 21.90
CA ILE A 149 -0.56 -8.51 22.09
C ILE A 149 0.38 -9.59 21.54
N LEU A 150 0.90 -9.41 20.32
CA LEU A 150 1.83 -10.37 19.71
C LEU A 150 3.11 -10.51 20.53
N ALA A 151 3.70 -9.38 20.97
CA ALA A 151 4.87 -9.42 21.84
C ALA A 151 4.60 -10.26 23.08
N ALA A 152 3.46 -10.03 23.75
CA ALA A 152 3.08 -10.78 24.95
C ALA A 152 2.89 -12.28 24.67
N TRP A 153 2.33 -12.67 23.52
CA TRP A 153 2.22 -14.08 23.13
C TRP A 153 3.58 -14.74 22.91
N TRP A 154 4.48 -14.10 22.16
CA TRP A 154 5.77 -14.71 21.81
C TRP A 154 6.74 -14.80 22.98
N ILE A 155 6.63 -13.90 23.96
CA ILE A 155 7.45 -13.96 25.18
C ILE A 155 6.71 -14.56 26.39
N ASP A 156 5.52 -15.14 26.21
CA ASP A 156 4.65 -15.55 27.32
C ASP A 156 5.36 -16.47 28.33
N ALA A 157 6.11 -17.46 27.83
CA ALA A 157 6.87 -18.39 28.68
C ALA A 157 7.93 -17.68 29.57
N ALA A 158 8.40 -16.51 29.15
CA ALA A 158 9.38 -15.72 29.89
C ALA A 158 8.75 -14.70 30.86
N LEU A 159 7.42 -14.54 30.88
CA LEU A 159 6.72 -13.61 31.75
C LEU A 159 6.39 -14.23 33.12
N THR A 160 6.49 -13.42 34.18
CA THR A 160 6.00 -13.81 35.50
C THR A 160 4.47 -13.75 35.55
N PRO A 161 3.80 -14.48 36.46
CA PRO A 161 2.35 -14.39 36.61
C PRO A 161 1.85 -12.96 36.83
N ALA A 162 2.55 -12.16 37.64
CA ALA A 162 2.21 -10.75 37.87
C ALA A 162 2.33 -9.90 36.60
N ALA A 163 3.36 -10.14 35.78
CA ALA A 163 3.52 -9.45 34.50
C ALA A 163 2.38 -9.81 33.54
N ARG A 164 2.03 -11.10 33.42
CA ARG A 164 0.90 -11.57 32.60
C ARG A 164 -0.40 -10.88 33.00
N THR A 165 -0.73 -10.88 34.30
CA THR A 165 -1.95 -10.22 34.81
C THR A 165 -1.96 -8.73 34.49
N ARG A 166 -0.82 -8.04 34.65
CA ARG A 166 -0.72 -6.61 34.36
C ARG A 166 -0.93 -6.30 32.87
N ILE A 167 -0.33 -7.09 31.99
CA ILE A 167 -0.46 -6.94 30.53
C ILE A 167 -1.90 -7.29 30.10
N ALA A 168 -2.49 -8.36 30.63
CA ALA A 168 -3.89 -8.70 30.37
C ALA A 168 -4.86 -7.59 30.82
N GLY A 169 -4.61 -6.97 31.98
CA GLY A 169 -5.38 -5.81 32.43
C GLY A 169 -5.28 -4.61 31.47
N MET A 170 -4.10 -4.39 30.86
CA MET A 170 -3.93 -3.36 29.84
C MET A 170 -4.73 -3.67 28.57
N VAL A 171 -4.61 -4.90 28.06
CA VAL A 171 -5.35 -5.34 26.86
C VAL A 171 -6.85 -5.28 27.08
N ARG A 172 -7.33 -5.71 28.26
CA ARG A 172 -8.75 -5.63 28.65
C ARG A 172 -9.28 -4.21 28.57
N ARG A 173 -8.65 -3.24 29.24
CA ARG A 173 -9.12 -1.84 29.23
C ARG A 173 -9.13 -1.24 27.82
N ALA A 174 -8.13 -1.55 26.99
CA ALA A 174 -8.11 -1.08 25.60
C ALA A 174 -9.23 -1.73 24.77
N ALA A 175 -9.47 -3.03 24.93
CA ALA A 175 -10.53 -3.73 24.24
C ALA A 175 -11.92 -3.24 24.65
N ASP A 176 -12.15 -3.00 25.95
CA ASP A 176 -13.42 -2.47 26.47
C ASP A 176 -13.69 -1.06 25.92
N MET A 177 -12.65 -0.21 25.83
CA MET A 177 -12.73 1.09 25.17
C MET A 177 -13.15 0.96 23.69
N HIS A 178 -12.51 0.07 22.94
CA HIS A 178 -12.87 -0.15 21.53
C HIS A 178 -14.29 -0.67 21.37
N ALA A 179 -14.70 -1.63 22.21
CA ALA A 179 -16.04 -2.21 22.20
C ALA A 179 -17.13 -1.15 22.46
N ALA A 180 -16.85 -0.17 23.33
CA ALA A 180 -17.79 0.88 23.69
C ALA A 180 -18.00 1.94 22.58
N ILE A 181 -17.06 2.07 21.64
CA ILE A 181 -17.13 3.09 20.59
C ILE A 181 -17.81 2.49 19.35
N PRO A 182 -18.97 3.02 18.93
CA PRO A 182 -19.58 2.63 17.67
C PRO A 182 -18.71 3.13 16.51
N ILE A 183 -18.50 2.30 15.49
CA ILE A 183 -17.80 2.70 14.26
C ILE A 183 -18.71 2.55 13.05
N ASP A 184 -18.86 3.63 12.30
CA ASP A 184 -19.65 3.74 11.07
C ASP A 184 -18.77 4.02 9.84
N GLU A 185 -17.44 3.93 10.00
CA GLU A 185 -16.47 4.26 8.96
C GLU A 185 -16.24 3.10 7.97
N THR A 186 -16.51 3.37 6.69
CA THR A 186 -16.35 2.46 5.53
C THR A 186 -14.92 2.40 4.98
N ASN A 187 -13.91 2.49 5.84
CA ASN A 187 -12.50 2.57 5.47
C ASN A 187 -11.63 1.75 6.42
N ASN A 188 -10.29 1.92 6.32
CA ASN A 188 -9.34 1.19 7.15
C ASN A 188 -9.63 1.23 8.65
N ARG A 189 -10.22 2.32 9.16
CA ARG A 189 -10.45 2.51 10.59
C ARG A 189 -11.44 1.48 11.17
N GLY A 190 -12.56 1.25 10.48
CA GLY A 190 -13.56 0.25 10.84
C GLY A 190 -12.98 -1.16 10.86
N VAL A 191 -12.25 -1.51 9.79
CA VAL A 191 -11.64 -2.83 9.62
C VAL A 191 -10.59 -3.12 10.70
N ILE A 192 -9.73 -2.14 10.99
CA ILE A 192 -8.68 -2.28 12.01
C ILE A 192 -9.29 -2.57 13.37
N ARG A 193 -10.27 -1.75 13.82
CA ARG A 193 -10.91 -1.96 15.12
C ARG A 193 -11.47 -3.38 15.24
N ASN A 194 -12.16 -3.87 14.21
CA ASN A 194 -12.80 -5.19 14.24
C ASN A 194 -11.77 -6.32 14.29
N ALA A 195 -10.66 -6.20 13.55
CA ALA A 195 -9.54 -7.14 13.64
C ALA A 195 -8.93 -7.19 15.05
N ILE A 196 -8.72 -6.01 15.66
CA ILE A 196 -8.12 -5.87 16.99
C ILE A 196 -9.04 -6.39 18.09
N LEU A 197 -10.35 -6.17 17.99
CA LEU A 197 -11.34 -6.74 18.93
C LEU A 197 -11.32 -8.28 18.90
N CYS A 198 -11.28 -8.88 17.70
CA CYS A 198 -11.17 -10.32 17.57
C CYS A 198 -9.86 -10.85 18.18
N MET A 199 -8.75 -10.18 17.89
CA MET A 199 -7.43 -10.53 18.43
C MET A 199 -7.37 -10.41 19.96
N ALA A 200 -7.89 -9.33 20.53
CA ALA A 200 -7.97 -9.11 21.97
C ALA A 200 -8.87 -10.16 22.63
N GLY A 201 -9.98 -10.55 22.00
CA GLY A 201 -10.82 -11.66 22.42
C GLY A 201 -10.06 -12.97 22.54
N HIS A 202 -9.20 -13.31 21.57
CA HIS A 202 -8.32 -14.49 21.67
C HIS A 202 -7.26 -14.37 22.77
N TYR A 203 -6.70 -13.17 22.98
CA TYR A 203 -5.70 -12.96 24.02
C TYR A 203 -6.31 -13.10 25.42
N LEU A 204 -7.50 -12.54 25.63
CA LEU A 204 -8.22 -12.50 26.90
C LEU A 204 -9.11 -13.73 27.14
N ASN A 205 -9.19 -14.64 26.16
CA ASN A 205 -10.15 -15.75 26.13
C ASN A 205 -11.61 -15.28 26.31
N ASP A 206 -11.97 -14.21 25.61
CA ASP A 206 -13.28 -13.56 25.67
C ASP A 206 -13.99 -13.59 24.32
N ARG A 207 -14.96 -14.50 24.19
CA ARG A 207 -15.77 -14.67 22.98
C ARG A 207 -16.71 -13.49 22.72
N HIS A 208 -17.04 -12.70 23.73
CA HIS A 208 -17.92 -11.55 23.55
C HIS A 208 -17.26 -10.49 22.67
N LEU A 209 -15.97 -10.21 22.90
CA LEU A 209 -15.19 -9.28 22.09
C LEU A 209 -15.08 -9.73 20.62
N ILE A 210 -14.87 -11.03 20.38
CA ILE A 210 -14.83 -11.60 19.03
C ILE A 210 -16.18 -11.40 18.33
N ARG A 211 -17.29 -11.66 19.04
CA ARG A 211 -18.63 -11.47 18.49
C ARG A 211 -18.90 -10.02 18.11
N ILE A 212 -18.52 -9.05 18.95
CA ILE A 212 -18.66 -7.62 18.61
C ILE A 212 -17.90 -7.30 17.32
N GLY A 213 -16.65 -7.76 17.19
CA GLY A 213 -15.85 -7.53 15.98
C GLY A 213 -16.48 -8.11 14.71
N ILE A 214 -17.07 -9.32 14.80
CA ILE A 214 -17.79 -9.96 13.69
C ILE A 214 -19.06 -9.19 13.35
N ASP A 215 -19.90 -8.92 14.35
CA ASP A 215 -21.18 -8.24 14.16
C ASP A 215 -20.96 -6.85 13.54
N ASP A 216 -19.95 -6.10 13.99
CA ASP A 216 -19.61 -4.79 13.47
C ASP A 216 -19.01 -4.84 12.05
N PHE A 217 -18.23 -5.87 11.71
CA PHE A 217 -17.64 -6.00 10.37
C PHE A 217 -18.70 -6.27 9.30
N HIS A 218 -19.76 -7.01 9.64
CA HIS A 218 -20.85 -7.33 8.72
C HIS A 218 -21.94 -6.24 8.64
N LYS A 219 -21.88 -5.22 9.49
CA LYS A 219 -22.74 -4.04 9.33
C LYS A 219 -22.38 -3.33 8.02
N ASN A 220 -23.41 -2.90 7.28
CA ASN A 220 -23.27 -2.10 6.04
C ASN A 220 -22.18 -0.99 6.06
N PRO A 221 -21.91 -0.27 7.17
CA PRO A 221 -20.81 0.67 7.27
C PRO A 221 -19.37 0.12 7.14
N VAL A 222 -19.10 -1.20 7.09
CA VAL A 222 -17.72 -1.72 6.99
C VAL A 222 -17.51 -2.53 5.70
N ARG A 223 -18.17 -2.14 4.60
CA ARG A 223 -17.91 -2.72 3.27
C ARG A 223 -16.75 -2.01 2.56
N VAL A 224 -15.52 -2.40 2.87
CA VAL A 224 -14.32 -1.89 2.19
C VAL A 224 -14.04 -2.53 0.83
N PHE A 225 -14.61 -3.71 0.56
CA PHE A 225 -14.45 -4.42 -0.70
C PHE A 225 -15.60 -4.12 -1.66
N ASN A 226 -15.27 -3.69 -2.87
CA ASN A 226 -16.23 -3.57 -3.95
C ASN A 226 -16.63 -4.97 -4.44
N ASP A 227 -17.92 -5.28 -4.35
CA ASP A 227 -18.47 -6.60 -4.71
C ASP A 227 -18.35 -6.94 -6.21
N LYS A 228 -18.03 -5.97 -7.09
CA LYS A 228 -17.90 -6.19 -8.55
C LYS A 228 -16.51 -6.65 -8.99
N ASP A 229 -15.46 -6.06 -8.45
CA ASP A 229 -14.10 -6.17 -8.98
C ASP A 229 -13.03 -6.44 -7.92
N GLY A 230 -13.41 -6.46 -6.64
CA GLY A 230 -12.48 -6.63 -5.51
C GLY A 230 -11.74 -5.36 -5.12
N GLN A 231 -12.04 -4.20 -5.72
CA GLN A 231 -11.40 -2.94 -5.36
C GLN A 231 -11.53 -2.64 -3.87
N ILE A 232 -10.44 -2.21 -3.25
CA ILE A 232 -10.40 -1.84 -1.83
C ILE A 232 -10.60 -0.33 -1.70
N ASN A 233 -11.71 0.07 -1.10
CA ASN A 233 -12.11 1.46 -0.94
C ASN A 233 -11.73 2.03 0.43
N GLU A 234 -11.37 3.32 0.42
CA GLU A 234 -11.06 4.14 1.59
C GLU A 234 -12.07 5.29 1.68
N GLY A 235 -13.35 4.94 1.70
CA GLY A 235 -14.46 5.86 1.48
C GLY A 235 -14.81 5.99 0.00
N THR A 236 -14.39 7.08 -0.64
CA THR A 236 -14.86 7.46 -1.99
C THR A 236 -14.12 6.79 -3.17
N GLY A 237 -13.16 5.91 -2.88
CA GLY A 237 -12.38 5.20 -3.89
C GLY A 237 -11.15 4.53 -3.29
N PRO A 238 -10.31 3.88 -4.13
CA PRO A 238 -9.08 3.29 -3.65
C PRO A 238 -8.07 4.37 -3.26
N ASP A 239 -7.10 4.01 -2.43
CA ASP A 239 -6.03 4.91 -2.00
C ASP A 239 -4.66 4.26 -2.04
N ALA A 240 -3.66 5.02 -2.51
CA ALA A 240 -2.28 4.56 -2.61
C ALA A 240 -1.68 4.07 -1.31
N ASN A 241 -1.94 4.80 -0.25
CA ASN A 241 -1.35 4.48 1.02
C ASN A 241 -2.26 3.58 1.87
N TYR A 242 -3.58 3.79 1.81
CA TYR A 242 -4.49 3.20 2.78
C TYR A 242 -5.15 1.89 2.33
N SER A 243 -5.36 1.65 1.02
CA SER A 243 -5.94 0.37 0.56
C SER A 243 -5.12 -0.85 1.01
N GLY A 244 -3.78 -0.73 1.05
CA GLY A 244 -2.91 -1.75 1.65
C GLY A 244 -3.14 -1.92 3.16
N THR A 245 -3.27 -0.81 3.91
CA THR A 245 -3.64 -0.85 5.33
C THR A 245 -4.96 -1.58 5.57
N THR A 246 -6.01 -1.20 4.83
CA THR A 246 -7.30 -1.90 4.94
C THR A 246 -7.14 -3.38 4.68
N PHE A 247 -6.40 -3.74 3.63
CA PHE A 247 -6.25 -5.13 3.25
C PHE A 247 -5.55 -5.98 4.31
N ILE A 248 -4.41 -5.53 4.84
CA ILE A 248 -3.70 -6.30 5.88
C ILE A 248 -4.55 -6.49 7.13
N TYR A 249 -5.34 -5.49 7.54
CA TYR A 249 -6.21 -5.65 8.70
C TYR A 249 -7.50 -6.41 8.41
N ALA A 250 -8.03 -6.37 7.18
CA ALA A 250 -9.11 -7.27 6.77
C ALA A 250 -8.63 -8.73 6.80
N TYR A 251 -7.37 -8.94 6.44
CA TYR A 251 -6.72 -10.23 6.57
C TYR A 251 -6.54 -10.65 8.04
N LEU A 252 -6.09 -9.77 8.93
CA LEU A 252 -6.03 -10.08 10.37
C LEU A 252 -7.42 -10.34 10.96
N TYR A 253 -8.43 -9.58 10.55
CA TYR A 253 -9.82 -9.87 10.89
C TYR A 253 -10.18 -11.29 10.45
N ARG A 254 -9.95 -11.66 9.18
CA ARG A 254 -10.19 -13.01 8.67
C ARG A 254 -9.55 -14.10 9.54
N LEU A 255 -8.31 -13.90 9.95
CA LEU A 255 -7.57 -14.84 10.79
C LEU A 255 -8.17 -14.99 12.20
N PHE A 256 -8.45 -13.87 12.86
CA PHE A 256 -8.88 -13.86 14.26
C PHE A 256 -10.39 -14.03 14.44
N SER A 257 -11.22 -13.64 13.48
CA SER A 257 -12.66 -13.94 13.50
C SER A 257 -12.95 -15.37 13.07
N GLY A 258 -12.08 -15.96 12.23
CA GLY A 258 -12.31 -17.26 11.61
C GLY A 258 -13.31 -17.21 10.44
N ASP A 259 -13.74 -16.02 10.02
CA ASP A 259 -14.78 -15.81 9.02
C ASP A 259 -14.31 -16.14 7.59
N ALA A 260 -14.40 -17.41 7.21
CA ALA A 260 -14.08 -17.87 5.85
C ALA A 260 -15.00 -17.28 4.77
N GLY A 261 -16.13 -16.67 5.14
CA GLY A 261 -17.07 -16.06 4.19
C GLY A 261 -16.47 -14.91 3.39
N ILE A 262 -15.41 -14.27 3.90
CA ILE A 262 -14.74 -13.16 3.20
C ILE A 262 -13.56 -13.59 2.31
N ASP A 263 -13.19 -14.87 2.30
CA ASP A 263 -12.08 -15.40 1.48
C ASP A 263 -12.26 -15.10 -0.03
N PRO A 264 -13.46 -15.27 -0.64
CA PRO A 264 -13.67 -14.90 -2.03
C PRO A 264 -13.39 -13.41 -2.31
N LYS A 265 -13.86 -12.51 -1.42
CA LYS A 265 -13.65 -11.06 -1.56
C LYS A 265 -12.17 -10.69 -1.41
N MET A 266 -11.49 -11.33 -0.46
CA MET A 266 -10.04 -11.19 -0.27
C MET A 266 -9.25 -11.62 -1.50
N ILE A 267 -9.61 -12.75 -2.11
CA ILE A 267 -8.97 -13.24 -3.34
C ILE A 267 -9.22 -12.26 -4.50
N ASP A 268 -10.44 -11.76 -4.66
CA ASP A 268 -10.74 -10.76 -5.69
C ASP A 268 -10.00 -9.44 -5.45
N ALA A 269 -9.83 -9.02 -4.20
CA ALA A 269 -9.01 -7.88 -3.84
C ALA A 269 -7.51 -8.09 -4.11
N LEU A 270 -6.98 -9.30 -3.91
CA LEU A 270 -5.62 -9.63 -4.34
C LEU A 270 -5.49 -9.54 -5.86
N ARG A 271 -6.48 -10.05 -6.60
CA ARG A 271 -6.50 -9.93 -8.06
C ARG A 271 -6.48 -8.46 -8.48
N TRP A 272 -7.33 -7.63 -7.90
CA TRP A 272 -7.31 -6.18 -8.12
C TRP A 272 -5.95 -5.56 -7.78
N ALA A 273 -5.34 -5.92 -6.65
CA ALA A 273 -4.02 -5.43 -6.26
C ALA A 273 -2.95 -5.78 -7.31
N THR A 274 -2.99 -6.98 -7.90
CA THR A 274 -2.04 -7.34 -8.98
C THR A 274 -2.17 -6.49 -10.25
N TRP A 275 -3.28 -5.74 -10.42
CA TRP A 275 -3.51 -4.79 -11.51
C TRP A 275 -3.15 -3.36 -11.12
N VAL A 276 -3.33 -3.00 -9.87
CA VAL A 276 -3.04 -1.65 -9.37
C VAL A 276 -1.58 -1.50 -8.98
N PHE A 277 -0.89 -2.59 -8.65
CA PHE A 277 0.55 -2.58 -8.47
C PHE A 277 1.25 -3.08 -9.72
N ASP A 278 2.26 -2.34 -10.19
CA ASP A 278 3.12 -2.82 -11.26
C ASP A 278 3.94 -4.05 -10.79
N PRO A 279 4.64 -4.77 -11.67
CA PRO A 279 5.43 -5.94 -11.28
C PRO A 279 6.56 -5.65 -10.29
N ARG A 280 7.01 -4.39 -10.17
CA ARG A 280 7.91 -3.92 -9.11
C ARG A 280 7.16 -3.47 -7.87
N GLY A 281 5.85 -3.68 -7.78
CA GLY A 281 5.02 -3.31 -6.63
C GLY A 281 4.88 -1.80 -6.41
N HIS A 282 4.98 -0.96 -7.44
CA HIS A 282 4.61 0.46 -7.36
C HIS A 282 3.12 0.61 -7.60
N MET A 283 2.43 1.36 -6.75
CA MET A 283 0.99 1.54 -6.89
C MET A 283 0.64 2.57 -7.96
N THR A 284 -0.10 2.17 -8.98
CA THR A 284 -0.35 2.98 -10.17
C THR A 284 -1.58 3.86 -10.05
N LEU A 285 -2.24 3.85 -8.89
CA LEU A 285 -3.29 4.80 -8.53
C LEU A 285 -2.79 5.64 -7.36
N PHE A 286 -3.15 6.92 -7.31
CA PHE A 286 -2.62 7.86 -6.30
C PHE A 286 -3.63 8.16 -5.19
N GLY A 287 -4.91 7.84 -5.41
CA GLY A 287 -5.85 7.64 -4.31
C GLY A 287 -6.77 8.80 -3.94
N ALA A 288 -7.74 8.50 -3.10
CA ALA A 288 -8.77 9.43 -2.61
C ALA A 288 -8.36 10.21 -1.33
N SER A 289 -7.36 9.74 -0.57
CA SER A 289 -7.01 10.32 0.74
C SER A 289 -6.33 11.67 0.62
N THR A 290 -6.60 12.57 1.58
CA THR A 290 -5.97 13.90 1.64
C THR A 290 -4.56 13.94 2.21
N ARG A 291 -4.18 12.90 2.96
CA ARG A 291 -3.04 12.91 3.89
C ARG A 291 -1.74 12.39 3.29
N VAL A 292 -1.83 11.35 2.47
CA VAL A 292 -0.66 10.70 1.85
C VAL A 292 -1.02 10.36 0.41
N PRO A 293 -0.62 11.19 -0.57
CA PRO A 293 -0.98 10.99 -1.97
C PRO A 293 -0.18 9.88 -2.67
N PHE A 294 0.84 9.32 -2.01
CA PHE A 294 1.71 8.28 -2.58
C PHE A 294 1.83 7.09 -1.64
N ALA A 295 1.72 5.90 -2.19
CA ALA A 295 2.17 4.70 -1.51
C ALA A 295 3.69 4.79 -1.31
N ALA A 296 4.18 4.49 -0.11
CA ALA A 296 5.58 4.11 0.03
C ALA A 296 5.84 2.83 -0.77
N ASP A 297 7.04 2.67 -1.34
CA ASP A 297 7.39 1.52 -2.20
C ASP A 297 7.23 0.16 -1.49
N ASN A 298 7.17 0.16 -0.16
CA ASN A 298 6.97 -1.03 0.66
C ASN A 298 5.49 -1.44 0.87
N LYS A 299 4.50 -0.66 0.40
CA LYS A 299 3.07 -0.96 0.65
C LYS A 299 2.60 -2.27 0.05
N ILE A 300 3.29 -2.78 -0.97
CA ILE A 300 3.00 -4.11 -1.50
C ILE A 300 3.17 -5.22 -0.44
N ALA A 301 3.99 -4.99 0.59
CA ALA A 301 4.17 -5.91 1.69
C ALA A 301 2.86 -6.26 2.39
N ASP A 302 1.91 -5.31 2.50
CA ASP A 302 0.62 -5.50 3.16
C ASP A 302 -0.24 -6.61 2.51
N PHE A 303 0.06 -6.98 1.26
CA PHE A 303 -0.64 -8.05 0.54
C PHE A 303 0.06 -9.42 0.64
N LEU A 304 1.34 -9.47 1.01
CA LEU A 304 2.14 -10.70 1.05
C LEU A 304 1.51 -11.82 1.91
N PRO A 305 0.95 -11.55 3.11
CA PRO A 305 0.38 -12.61 3.94
C PRO A 305 -0.75 -13.38 3.25
N ALA A 306 -1.67 -12.64 2.63
CA ALA A 306 -2.78 -13.25 1.93
C ALA A 306 -2.33 -13.92 0.62
N LEU A 307 -1.34 -13.35 -0.08
CA LEU A 307 -0.75 -13.98 -1.27
C LEU A 307 -0.13 -15.35 -0.91
N GLU A 308 0.59 -15.44 0.21
CA GLU A 308 1.13 -16.71 0.73
C GLU A 308 0.00 -17.69 1.08
N ARG A 309 -0.98 -17.23 1.88
CA ARG A 309 -2.10 -18.08 2.31
C ARG A 309 -2.88 -18.68 1.15
N TYR A 310 -3.19 -17.87 0.15
CA TYR A 310 -4.02 -18.30 -0.99
C TYR A 310 -3.21 -18.89 -2.14
N ALA A 311 -1.88 -18.95 -2.04
CA ALA A 311 -1.01 -19.50 -3.08
C ALA A 311 -1.36 -20.96 -3.43
N ASP A 312 -1.90 -21.75 -2.49
CA ASP A 312 -2.30 -23.13 -2.78
C ASP A 312 -3.47 -23.23 -3.76
N ALA A 313 -4.45 -22.35 -3.61
CA ALA A 313 -5.59 -22.28 -4.52
C ALA A 313 -5.30 -21.43 -5.77
N HIS A 314 -4.32 -20.53 -5.65
CA HIS A 314 -3.94 -19.54 -6.66
C HIS A 314 -2.41 -19.48 -6.80
N PRO A 315 -1.77 -20.50 -7.43
CA PRO A 315 -0.31 -20.65 -7.45
C PRO A 315 0.46 -19.47 -8.06
N GLN A 316 -0.19 -18.72 -8.94
CA GLN A 316 0.31 -17.46 -9.49
C GLN A 316 0.75 -16.43 -8.42
N PHE A 317 0.13 -16.44 -7.24
CA PHE A 317 0.42 -15.48 -6.18
C PHE A 317 1.83 -15.74 -5.64
N SER A 318 2.18 -17.02 -5.48
CA SER A 318 3.53 -17.41 -5.09
C SER A 318 4.58 -17.01 -6.13
N TRP A 319 4.28 -17.10 -7.42
CA TRP A 319 5.21 -16.68 -8.47
C TRP A 319 5.47 -15.16 -8.42
N LEU A 320 4.41 -14.37 -8.20
CA LEU A 320 4.46 -12.90 -8.19
C LEU A 320 5.29 -12.36 -7.02
N ILE A 321 5.22 -13.04 -5.88
CA ILE A 321 6.08 -12.74 -4.72
C ILE A 321 7.56 -12.86 -5.13
N ASP A 322 7.96 -14.03 -5.65
CA ASP A 322 9.37 -14.34 -5.92
C ASP A 322 9.96 -13.58 -7.11
N ASN A 323 9.17 -13.35 -8.15
CA ASN A 323 9.64 -12.77 -9.42
C ASN A 323 9.33 -11.28 -9.59
N GLY A 324 8.71 -10.65 -8.58
CA GLY A 324 8.32 -9.25 -8.64
C GLY A 324 8.46 -8.54 -7.29
N TYR A 325 7.62 -8.89 -6.32
CA TYR A 325 7.43 -8.07 -5.12
C TYR A 325 8.60 -8.08 -4.13
N LEU A 326 9.42 -9.13 -4.12
CA LEU A 326 10.63 -9.20 -3.29
C LEU A 326 11.88 -8.64 -3.98
N GLU A 327 11.86 -8.44 -5.30
CA GLU A 327 13.03 -8.03 -6.07
C GLU A 327 13.39 -6.56 -5.80
N GLY A 328 14.60 -6.32 -5.27
CA GLY A 328 15.15 -4.96 -5.11
C GLY A 328 14.49 -4.10 -4.02
N LYS A 329 13.60 -4.65 -3.18
CA LYS A 329 12.91 -3.91 -2.13
C LYS A 329 13.46 -4.13 -0.74
N LYS A 330 13.57 -3.04 0.01
CA LYS A 330 13.80 -3.06 1.47
C LYS A 330 12.46 -3.14 2.19
N LEU A 331 11.96 -4.36 2.39
CA LEU A 331 10.69 -4.64 3.08
C LEU A 331 10.88 -4.97 4.57
N GLY A 332 12.09 -4.87 5.11
CA GLY A 332 12.42 -5.11 6.52
C GLY A 332 12.15 -3.91 7.43
N GLY A 333 11.76 -4.16 8.69
CA GLY A 333 11.45 -3.13 9.69
C GLY A 333 10.00 -3.16 10.23
N CYS A 334 9.68 -2.17 11.06
CA CYS A 334 8.33 -1.96 11.59
C CYS A 334 7.41 -1.27 10.57
N PHE A 335 6.21 -1.82 10.32
CA PHE A 335 5.26 -1.29 9.30
C PHE A 335 3.81 -1.16 9.79
N HIS A 336 2.83 -1.43 8.91
CA HIS A 336 1.44 -1.69 9.31
C HIS A 336 1.36 -3.07 9.98
N ALA A 337 0.45 -3.21 10.94
CA ALA A 337 0.54 -4.29 11.93
C ALA A 337 1.96 -4.31 12.56
N VAL A 338 2.41 -5.44 13.09
CA VAL A 338 3.78 -5.58 13.59
C VAL A 338 4.78 -5.54 12.42
N SER A 339 4.48 -6.29 11.36
CA SER A 339 5.14 -6.28 10.05
C SER A 339 4.41 -7.29 9.14
N PRO A 340 4.06 -6.95 7.89
CA PRO A 340 3.46 -7.91 6.97
C PRO A 340 4.39 -9.09 6.64
N LEU A 341 5.72 -8.92 6.71
CA LEU A 341 6.66 -10.03 6.48
C LEU A 341 6.55 -11.11 7.56
N ILE A 342 6.25 -10.74 8.81
CA ILE A 342 6.03 -11.71 9.89
C ILE A 342 4.82 -12.58 9.56
N TRP A 343 3.72 -11.95 9.13
CA TRP A 343 2.49 -12.63 8.75
C TRP A 343 2.67 -13.48 7.49
N ALA A 344 3.42 -13.00 6.49
CA ALA A 344 3.76 -13.79 5.29
C ALA A 344 4.61 -15.02 5.65
N MET A 345 5.54 -14.89 6.60
CA MET A 345 6.27 -16.04 7.15
C MET A 345 5.31 -17.08 7.71
N LEU A 346 4.39 -16.66 8.60
CA LEU A 346 3.45 -17.56 9.28
C LEU A 346 2.50 -18.30 8.33
N GLU A 347 2.16 -17.71 7.18
CA GLU A 347 1.26 -18.32 6.19
C GLU A 347 1.99 -19.17 5.13
N HIS A 348 3.30 -19.00 4.99
CA HIS A 348 4.05 -19.72 3.97
C HIS A 348 3.97 -21.23 4.19
N ASN A 349 3.57 -21.96 3.15
CA ASN A 349 3.29 -23.39 3.21
C ASN A 349 4.49 -24.29 2.80
N GLY A 350 5.66 -23.71 2.52
CA GLY A 350 6.88 -24.43 2.15
C GLY A 350 6.94 -24.90 0.70
N LYS A 351 5.92 -24.62 -0.13
CA LYS A 351 5.88 -25.06 -1.53
C LYS A 351 6.64 -24.10 -2.44
N ALA A 352 7.30 -24.68 -3.45
CA ALA A 352 7.94 -23.90 -4.50
C ALA A 352 6.90 -23.08 -5.28
N PRO A 353 7.26 -21.88 -5.78
CA PRO A 353 6.39 -21.13 -6.66
C PRO A 353 6.07 -21.96 -7.90
N VAL A 354 4.79 -22.01 -8.26
CA VAL A 354 4.38 -22.56 -9.55
C VAL A 354 4.24 -21.41 -10.51
N GLU A 355 5.01 -21.44 -11.59
CA GLU A 355 4.81 -20.51 -12.69
C GLU A 355 3.48 -20.80 -13.35
N ASP A 356 2.58 -19.81 -13.31
CA ASP A 356 1.42 -19.77 -14.18
C ASP A 356 1.62 -18.62 -15.17
N ALA A 357 2.36 -18.90 -16.23
CA ALA A 357 2.48 -17.98 -17.38
C ALA A 357 1.11 -17.65 -17.98
N ALA A 358 0.15 -18.59 -17.84
CA ALA A 358 -1.20 -18.36 -18.26
C ALA A 358 -1.94 -17.42 -17.32
N TRP A 359 -1.58 -17.20 -16.05
CA TRP A 359 -2.22 -16.20 -15.16
C TRP A 359 -1.95 -14.76 -15.58
N PHE A 360 -0.69 -14.45 -15.93
CA PHE A 360 -0.35 -13.21 -16.63
C PHE A 360 -1.13 -13.06 -17.92
N ALA A 361 -1.58 -14.18 -18.50
CA ALA A 361 -2.42 -14.26 -19.67
C ALA A 361 -3.93 -14.49 -19.37
N HIS A 362 -4.42 -14.78 -18.14
CA HIS A 362 -5.74 -15.42 -17.95
C HIS A 362 -6.81 -14.43 -17.50
N ARG A 363 -6.45 -13.39 -16.74
CA ARG A 363 -7.21 -12.13 -16.83
C ARG A 363 -6.88 -11.39 -18.12
N ASN A 364 -5.69 -11.58 -18.66
CA ASN A 364 -5.37 -11.24 -20.04
C ASN A 364 -6.04 -12.15 -21.10
N LEU A 365 -7.10 -12.92 -20.77
CA LEU A 365 -7.88 -13.73 -21.73
C LEU A 365 -9.37 -13.89 -21.34
N LYS A 366 -9.74 -13.89 -20.05
CA LYS A 366 -11.16 -13.73 -19.63
C LYS A 366 -11.56 -12.26 -19.42
N ALA A 367 -10.63 -11.37 -19.05
CA ALA A 367 -10.81 -9.92 -19.14
C ALA A 367 -10.21 -9.34 -20.44
N TYR A 368 -9.22 -10.00 -21.06
CA TYR A 368 -8.94 -9.87 -22.48
C TYR A 368 -9.70 -10.94 -23.27
N ASN A 369 -11.03 -10.88 -23.17
CA ASN A 369 -11.77 -11.24 -24.35
C ASN A 369 -11.32 -10.21 -25.42
N PRO A 370 -10.83 -10.61 -26.61
CA PRO A 370 -10.57 -9.66 -27.69
C PRO A 370 -11.82 -8.83 -28.06
N LYS A 371 -13.01 -9.24 -27.60
CA LYS A 371 -14.27 -8.49 -27.65
C LYS A 371 -14.58 -7.61 -26.42
N ALA A 372 -13.76 -7.57 -25.35
CA ALA A 372 -14.01 -6.80 -24.12
C ALA A 372 -13.05 -5.60 -23.88
N GLY A 373 -11.79 -5.64 -24.34
CA GLY A 373 -10.79 -4.57 -24.14
C GLY A 373 -10.49 -4.20 -22.67
N PRO A 374 -9.71 -3.13 -22.36
CA PRO A 374 -9.27 -2.81 -20.99
C PRO A 374 -10.42 -2.68 -19.99
N GLU A 375 -10.12 -3.13 -18.78
CA GLU A 375 -11.05 -3.21 -17.66
C GLU A 375 -11.32 -1.80 -17.13
N LEU A 376 -12.51 -1.29 -17.42
CA LEU A 376 -13.04 -0.07 -16.80
C LEU A 376 -13.44 -0.40 -15.35
N MET A 377 -12.61 0.02 -14.41
CA MET A 377 -12.89 -0.16 -12.98
C MET A 377 -13.80 0.98 -12.52
N TYR A 378 -15.00 0.63 -12.05
CA TYR A 378 -15.99 1.59 -11.54
C TYR A 378 -16.02 1.58 -10.01
N THR A 379 -16.03 2.75 -9.39
CA THR A 379 -16.51 2.89 -8.01
C THR A 379 -18.04 2.77 -8.02
N ASN A 380 -18.60 1.79 -7.29
CA ASN A 380 -20.04 1.57 -7.22
C ASN A 380 -20.80 2.60 -6.37
N GLU A 381 -20.11 3.54 -5.74
CA GLU A 381 -20.72 4.51 -4.84
C GLU A 381 -20.37 5.93 -5.30
N GLY A 382 -21.28 6.55 -6.07
CA GLY A 382 -21.31 8.00 -6.24
C GLY A 382 -20.22 8.67 -7.09
N TYR A 383 -19.66 8.00 -8.11
CA TYR A 383 -18.76 8.61 -9.13
C TYR A 383 -17.53 9.38 -8.58
N ALA A 384 -17.04 9.09 -7.38
CA ALA A 384 -16.02 9.94 -6.78
C ALA A 384 -14.58 9.65 -7.26
N THR A 385 -14.30 8.44 -7.74
CA THR A 385 -13.03 8.10 -8.42
C THR A 385 -13.28 7.20 -9.63
N LEU A 386 -12.72 7.54 -10.79
CA LEU A 386 -12.73 6.77 -12.03
C LEU A 386 -11.35 6.76 -12.65
N TYR A 387 -10.83 5.58 -12.94
CA TYR A 387 -9.50 5.40 -13.52
C TYR A 387 -9.46 4.24 -14.51
N PHE A 388 -8.42 4.25 -15.34
CA PHE A 388 -8.12 3.22 -16.31
C PHE A 388 -6.76 2.62 -15.99
N LEU A 389 -6.67 1.31 -16.09
CA LEU A 389 -5.43 0.56 -16.02
C LEU A 389 -5.19 -0.10 -17.37
N PHE A 390 -3.97 0.00 -17.86
CA PHE A 390 -3.53 -0.59 -19.12
C PHE A 390 -2.38 -1.53 -18.82
N ARG A 391 -2.51 -2.77 -19.27
CA ARG A 391 -1.48 -3.79 -19.07
C ARG A 391 -1.25 -4.58 -20.35
N ALA A 392 0.00 -4.64 -20.77
CA ALA A 392 0.51 -5.44 -21.86
C ALA A 392 1.98 -5.78 -21.54
N ASP A 393 2.92 -5.54 -22.45
CA ASP A 393 4.35 -5.50 -22.10
C ASP A 393 4.72 -4.26 -21.24
N TYR A 394 3.77 -3.36 -21.03
CA TYR A 394 3.86 -2.21 -20.12
C TYR A 394 2.75 -2.26 -19.09
N HIS A 395 2.90 -1.44 -18.05
CA HIS A 395 1.86 -1.13 -17.09
C HIS A 395 1.63 0.38 -17.13
N ALA A 396 0.40 0.85 -17.26
CA ALA A 396 0.08 2.26 -17.31
C ALA A 396 -1.27 2.57 -16.65
N SER A 397 -1.44 3.80 -16.20
CA SER A 397 -2.70 4.24 -15.61
C SER A 397 -3.08 5.66 -16.01
N ALA A 398 -4.39 5.89 -16.09
CA ALA A 398 -4.96 7.22 -16.25
C ALA A 398 -6.13 7.43 -15.29
N THR A 399 -6.06 8.46 -14.45
CA THR A 399 -7.16 8.84 -13.54
C THR A 399 -7.98 9.94 -14.20
N ILE A 400 -9.29 9.72 -14.36
CA ILE A 400 -10.16 10.59 -15.15
C ILE A 400 -11.14 11.37 -14.26
N ILE A 401 -11.56 10.76 -13.16
CA ILE A 401 -12.26 11.42 -12.05
C ILE A 401 -11.54 11.03 -10.78
N GLY A 402 -11.28 11.98 -9.89
CA GLY A 402 -10.63 11.67 -8.62
C GLY A 402 -10.09 12.91 -7.92
N ARG A 403 -9.08 12.70 -7.08
CA ARG A 403 -8.45 13.77 -6.34
C ARG A 403 -7.42 14.53 -7.19
N SER A 404 -7.46 15.86 -7.12
CA SER A 404 -6.42 16.73 -7.69
C SER A 404 -5.16 16.70 -6.80
N PRO A 405 -3.94 16.78 -7.37
CA PRO A 405 -3.60 17.00 -8.78
C PRO A 405 -3.26 15.71 -9.57
N TYR A 406 -3.85 14.54 -9.31
CA TYR A 406 -3.36 13.28 -9.91
C TYR A 406 -4.29 12.72 -10.98
N LYS A 407 -4.68 13.56 -11.94
CA LYS A 407 -5.58 13.22 -13.07
C LYS A 407 -4.88 13.26 -14.43
N GLY A 408 -5.41 12.56 -15.41
CA GLY A 408 -4.71 12.24 -16.67
C GLY A 408 -3.79 11.03 -16.52
N VAL A 409 -2.83 10.89 -17.44
CA VAL A 409 -1.83 9.81 -17.40
C VAL A 409 -0.84 10.09 -16.30
N GLN A 410 -0.78 9.21 -15.31
CA GLN A 410 0.09 9.38 -14.14
C GLN A 410 1.10 8.25 -13.98
N HIS A 411 0.90 7.12 -14.65
CA HIS A 411 1.85 6.00 -14.59
C HIS A 411 2.13 5.43 -15.97
N TRP A 412 3.40 5.12 -16.23
CA TRP A 412 3.79 4.19 -17.27
C TRP A 412 5.11 3.50 -16.87
N SER A 413 5.17 2.17 -16.94
CA SER A 413 6.38 1.36 -16.74
C SER A 413 6.45 0.24 -17.76
N HIS A 414 7.66 -0.20 -18.13
CA HIS A 414 7.85 -1.33 -19.05
C HIS A 414 8.23 -2.59 -18.27
N ARG A 415 7.42 -3.66 -18.35
CA ARG A 415 7.63 -4.93 -17.64
C ARG A 415 8.03 -4.72 -16.16
N ARG A 416 9.27 -5.10 -15.81
CA ARG A 416 9.87 -4.97 -14.48
C ARG A 416 10.87 -3.80 -14.42
N GLU A 417 10.75 -2.78 -15.26
CA GLU A 417 11.47 -1.52 -15.06
C GLU A 417 10.73 -0.64 -14.05
N PRO A 418 11.40 0.25 -13.32
CA PRO A 418 10.72 1.32 -12.58
C PRO A 418 9.75 2.11 -13.47
N PRO A 419 8.85 2.91 -12.92
CA PRO A 419 8.04 3.82 -13.72
C PRO A 419 8.89 4.87 -14.46
N VAL A 420 8.48 5.19 -15.70
CA VAL A 420 8.97 6.31 -16.49
C VAL A 420 8.19 7.57 -16.11
N ILE A 421 6.87 7.51 -16.21
CA ILE A 421 6.00 8.57 -15.69
C ILE A 421 5.61 8.18 -14.28
N TRP A 422 5.90 9.06 -13.33
CA TRP A 422 5.51 8.93 -11.93
C TRP A 422 5.43 10.31 -11.29
N PRO A 423 4.31 10.69 -10.66
CA PRO A 423 4.18 11.98 -10.03
C PRO A 423 4.99 12.02 -8.72
N THR A 424 5.11 13.22 -8.14
CA THR A 424 5.72 13.45 -6.83
C THR A 424 4.76 14.16 -5.90
N ASP A 425 5.13 14.28 -4.62
CA ASP A 425 4.36 15.00 -3.60
C ASP A 425 3.93 16.43 -4.02
N SER A 426 4.70 17.07 -4.93
CA SER A 426 4.48 18.45 -5.36
C SER A 426 4.12 18.62 -6.84
N HIS A 427 4.32 17.60 -7.68
CA HIS A 427 4.18 17.74 -9.13
C HIS A 427 3.51 16.51 -9.75
N ALA A 428 2.62 16.74 -10.72
CA ALA A 428 1.95 15.69 -11.49
C ALA A 428 2.03 15.97 -12.99
N SER A 429 1.96 14.91 -13.80
CA SER A 429 1.92 15.03 -15.26
C SER A 429 0.62 15.68 -15.70
N LYS A 430 0.66 16.57 -16.69
CA LYS A 430 -0.49 17.43 -17.03
C LYS A 430 -0.42 18.09 -18.40
N SER A 431 -1.55 18.61 -18.84
CA SER A 431 -1.70 19.59 -19.91
C SER A 431 -2.36 20.85 -19.36
N ARG A 432 -1.84 22.02 -19.73
CA ARG A 432 -2.36 23.33 -19.28
C ARG A 432 -2.65 24.24 -20.46
N MET A 433 -3.85 24.83 -20.47
CA MET A 433 -4.31 25.80 -21.47
C MET A 433 -5.51 26.59 -20.92
N TRP A 434 -5.57 27.91 -21.11
CA TRP A 434 -6.72 28.77 -20.72
C TRP A 434 -7.23 28.54 -19.27
N GLY A 435 -6.33 28.40 -18.30
CA GLY A 435 -6.69 28.14 -16.90
C GLY A 435 -7.19 26.72 -16.61
N ILE A 436 -7.29 25.85 -17.63
CA ILE A 436 -7.51 24.42 -17.48
C ILE A 436 -6.16 23.78 -17.16
N ASP A 437 -6.12 22.99 -16.09
CA ASP A 437 -5.00 22.11 -15.73
C ASP A 437 -5.56 20.69 -15.60
N THR A 438 -5.27 19.82 -16.56
CA THR A 438 -5.88 18.47 -16.61
C THR A 438 -5.59 17.64 -15.36
N SER A 439 -4.57 17.98 -14.58
CA SER A 439 -4.25 17.31 -13.33
C SER A 439 -5.22 17.66 -12.20
N HIS A 440 -5.89 18.82 -12.30
CA HIS A 440 -6.89 19.30 -11.35
C HIS A 440 -8.34 19.11 -11.82
N PHE A 441 -8.59 19.05 -13.12
CA PHE A 441 -9.96 18.94 -13.66
C PHE A 441 -10.37 17.48 -13.86
N ASN A 442 -11.62 17.15 -13.51
CA ASN A 442 -12.22 15.87 -13.90
C ASN A 442 -12.53 15.91 -15.40
N ALA A 443 -12.45 14.78 -16.08
CA ALA A 443 -12.91 14.74 -17.46
C ALA A 443 -14.44 14.87 -17.51
N SER A 444 -14.92 15.69 -18.44
CA SER A 444 -16.34 15.90 -18.72
C SER A 444 -16.97 14.78 -19.56
N GLY A 445 -16.16 13.81 -20.01
CA GLY A 445 -16.66 12.59 -20.64
C GLY A 445 -15.57 11.60 -21.06
N VAL A 446 -15.97 10.33 -21.17
CA VAL A 446 -15.20 9.24 -21.76
C VAL A 446 -15.97 8.71 -22.97
N LYS A 447 -15.32 8.59 -24.12
CA LYS A 447 -15.89 7.95 -25.31
C LYS A 447 -14.98 6.84 -25.83
N PHE A 448 -15.51 5.62 -25.90
CA PHE A 448 -14.86 4.51 -26.58
C PHE A 448 -15.21 4.55 -28.06
N ARG A 449 -14.24 4.30 -28.94
CA ARG A 449 -14.52 4.13 -30.37
C ARG A 449 -14.82 2.65 -30.64
N ASP A 450 -16.07 2.26 -30.38
CA ASP A 450 -16.57 0.87 -30.30
C ASP A 450 -16.16 -0.07 -31.45
N LYS A 451 -15.95 0.44 -32.67
CA LYS A 451 -15.62 -0.40 -33.84
C LYS A 451 -14.22 -1.03 -33.75
N PHE A 452 -13.20 -0.26 -33.36
CA PHE A 452 -11.82 -0.78 -33.27
C PHE A 452 -11.57 -1.59 -32.01
N TRP A 453 -12.37 -1.36 -30.96
CA TRP A 453 -12.18 -2.01 -29.68
C TRP A 453 -12.38 -3.54 -29.71
N ARG A 454 -13.31 -4.00 -30.54
CA ARG A 454 -13.74 -5.40 -30.62
C ARG A 454 -12.87 -6.25 -31.57
N GLU A 455 -11.96 -5.64 -32.31
CA GLU A 455 -11.16 -6.26 -33.37
C GLU A 455 -9.71 -6.57 -32.94
N GLY A 456 -9.36 -6.27 -31.68
CA GLY A 456 -8.00 -6.38 -31.15
C GLY A 456 -7.23 -5.05 -31.19
N PRO A 457 -5.97 -5.02 -30.73
CA PRO A 457 -5.18 -3.80 -30.67
C PRO A 457 -4.87 -3.26 -32.09
N PRO A 458 -4.83 -1.93 -32.29
CA PRO A 458 -4.78 -0.92 -31.24
C PRO A 458 -6.16 -0.60 -30.62
N HIS A 459 -6.20 -0.57 -29.30
CA HIS A 459 -7.40 -0.18 -28.54
C HIS A 459 -7.47 1.35 -28.44
N LEU A 460 -8.60 1.93 -28.83
CA LEU A 460 -8.78 3.39 -28.92
C LEU A 460 -9.85 3.91 -27.95
N PHE A 461 -9.49 4.87 -27.11
CA PHE A 461 -10.45 5.61 -26.28
C PHE A 461 -10.07 7.08 -26.18
N VAL A 462 -11.06 7.92 -25.85
CA VAL A 462 -10.90 9.37 -25.77
C VAL A 462 -11.45 9.87 -24.45
N THR A 463 -10.70 10.75 -23.80
CA THR A 463 -11.16 11.50 -22.63
C THR A 463 -11.10 13.00 -22.93
N ARG A 464 -12.02 13.75 -22.33
CA ARG A 464 -12.16 15.20 -22.57
C ARG A 464 -12.10 15.96 -21.26
N PHE A 465 -11.16 16.89 -21.14
CA PHE A 465 -11.04 17.84 -20.04
C PHE A 465 -11.36 19.22 -20.59
N GLU A 466 -12.63 19.63 -20.46
CA GLU A 466 -13.15 20.86 -21.07
C GLU A 466 -12.84 20.95 -22.59
N ASN A 467 -11.84 21.74 -23.00
CA ASN A 467 -11.44 21.92 -24.40
C ASN A 467 -10.11 21.24 -24.74
N ILE A 468 -9.67 20.29 -23.92
CA ILE A 468 -8.49 19.46 -24.15
C ILE A 468 -8.95 18.02 -24.35
N TRP A 469 -8.59 17.40 -25.47
CA TRP A 469 -8.92 16.01 -25.79
C TRP A 469 -7.66 15.15 -25.70
N HIS A 470 -7.74 14.07 -24.93
CA HIS A 470 -6.73 13.03 -24.88
C HIS A 470 -7.23 11.83 -25.65
N HIS A 471 -6.56 11.50 -26.75
CA HIS A 471 -6.83 10.33 -27.55
C HIS A 471 -5.75 9.29 -27.27
N TYR A 472 -6.17 8.12 -26.83
CA TYR A 472 -5.29 7.04 -26.45
C TYR A 472 -5.36 5.95 -27.51
N ALA A 473 -4.20 5.45 -27.93
CA ALA A 473 -4.07 4.22 -28.69
C ALA A 473 -3.11 3.25 -28.01
N LEU A 474 -3.61 2.08 -27.65
CA LEU A 474 -2.88 1.09 -26.87
C LEU A 474 -2.51 -0.09 -27.77
N THR A 475 -1.22 -0.36 -27.91
CA THR A 475 -0.69 -1.56 -28.58
C THR A 475 -0.17 -2.55 -27.54
N LYS A 476 0.49 -3.64 -27.99
CA LYS A 476 1.15 -4.59 -27.09
C LYS A 476 2.33 -3.98 -26.33
N THR A 477 3.00 -2.99 -26.90
CA THR A 477 4.29 -2.47 -26.43
C THR A 477 4.30 -0.95 -26.24
N THR A 478 3.26 -0.25 -26.72
CA THR A 478 3.21 1.21 -26.75
C THR A 478 1.88 1.76 -26.24
N VAL A 479 1.96 2.86 -25.49
CA VAL A 479 0.84 3.78 -25.25
C VAL A 479 1.07 5.02 -26.09
N LEU A 480 0.23 5.24 -27.09
CA LEU A 480 0.18 6.49 -27.84
C LEU A 480 -0.84 7.42 -27.18
N LEU A 481 -0.43 8.67 -26.95
CA LEU A 481 -1.28 9.73 -26.44
C LEU A 481 -1.21 10.92 -27.40
N LEU A 482 -2.32 11.17 -28.10
CA LEU A 482 -2.52 12.37 -28.90
C LEU A 482 -3.34 13.38 -28.08
N ILE A 483 -2.74 14.52 -27.80
CA ILE A 483 -3.38 15.64 -27.11
C ILE A 483 -3.79 16.66 -28.17
N SER A 484 -5.09 16.93 -28.25
CA SER A 484 -5.68 17.89 -29.18
C SER A 484 -6.34 19.03 -28.41
N SER A 485 -6.21 20.25 -28.92
CA SER A 485 -6.81 21.46 -28.35
C SER A 485 -7.00 22.52 -29.44
N PRO A 486 -7.73 23.63 -29.18
CA PRO A 486 -7.65 24.83 -30.02
C PRO A 486 -6.19 25.34 -30.14
N PRO A 487 -5.86 26.10 -31.22
CA PRO A 487 -4.52 26.62 -31.48
C PRO A 487 -4.21 27.83 -30.57
N GLU A 488 -3.86 27.53 -29.32
CA GLU A 488 -3.63 28.49 -28.25
C GLU A 488 -2.36 28.12 -27.46
N PRO A 489 -1.73 29.07 -26.74
CA PRO A 489 -0.59 28.75 -25.88
C PRO A 489 -0.96 27.66 -24.87
N ARG A 490 -0.22 26.55 -24.95
CA ARG A 490 -0.39 25.39 -24.08
C ARG A 490 0.95 24.82 -23.63
N GLU A 491 0.91 24.12 -22.52
CA GLU A 491 2.06 23.46 -21.92
C GLU A 491 1.66 22.02 -21.55
N ASP A 492 2.37 21.05 -22.12
CA ASP A 492 2.25 19.64 -21.72
C ASP A 492 3.48 19.24 -20.92
N CYS A 493 3.28 18.43 -19.89
CA CYS A 493 4.23 18.20 -18.81
C CYS A 493 4.25 16.73 -18.41
N TRP A 494 5.42 16.09 -18.44
CA TRP A 494 5.62 14.74 -17.90
C TRP A 494 6.57 14.79 -16.70
N VAL A 495 6.08 14.30 -15.56
CA VAL A 495 6.85 14.22 -14.31
C VAL A 495 7.49 12.85 -14.16
N ILE A 496 8.76 12.87 -13.79
CA ILE A 496 9.62 11.69 -13.73
C ILE A 496 10.38 11.73 -12.40
N ASP A 497 10.08 10.82 -11.48
CA ASP A 497 10.70 10.79 -10.15
C ASP A 497 12.18 10.38 -10.21
N LYS A 498 13.06 11.24 -9.69
CA LYS A 498 14.52 11.02 -9.67
C LYS A 498 14.92 9.72 -8.97
N ARG A 499 14.15 9.31 -7.96
CA ARG A 499 14.38 8.06 -7.20
C ARG A 499 14.22 6.82 -8.08
N GLN A 500 13.45 6.92 -9.15
CA GLN A 500 13.06 5.78 -9.98
C GLN A 500 13.87 5.66 -11.28
N CYS A 501 14.33 6.77 -11.85
CA CYS A 501 14.82 6.81 -13.24
C CYS A 501 16.26 7.27 -13.45
N GLY A 502 16.94 7.78 -12.42
CA GLY A 502 18.24 8.47 -12.58
C GLY A 502 18.13 9.77 -13.38
N THR A 503 19.23 10.22 -13.99
CA THR A 503 19.26 11.41 -14.85
C THR A 503 18.86 11.04 -16.28
N PRO A 504 17.75 11.57 -16.83
CA PRO A 504 17.33 11.29 -18.19
C PRO A 504 18.18 12.04 -19.22
N THR A 505 18.30 11.46 -20.40
CA THR A 505 18.98 12.08 -21.55
C THR A 505 17.94 12.46 -22.60
N LEU A 506 17.93 13.74 -22.95
CA LEU A 506 17.06 14.31 -23.97
C LEU A 506 17.80 14.39 -25.32
N GLU A 507 17.28 13.68 -26.32
CA GLU A 507 17.75 13.72 -27.70
C GLU A 507 16.59 14.17 -28.62
N ALA A 508 16.89 14.47 -29.88
CA ALA A 508 15.88 14.92 -30.84
C ALA A 508 14.74 13.89 -30.99
N GLY A 509 13.55 14.23 -30.45
CA GLY A 509 12.35 13.39 -30.54
C GLY A 509 12.26 12.24 -29.54
N VAL A 510 13.21 12.10 -28.59
CA VAL A 510 13.19 11.02 -27.60
C VAL A 510 13.80 11.41 -26.26
N LEU A 511 13.16 10.98 -25.18
CA LEU A 511 13.72 10.98 -23.83
C LEU A 511 14.09 9.55 -23.42
N THR A 512 15.34 9.35 -23.02
CA THR A 512 15.88 8.05 -22.59
C THR A 512 16.41 8.11 -21.17
N TYR A 513 16.68 6.94 -20.57
CA TYR A 513 17.15 6.81 -19.20
C TYR A 513 18.29 5.78 -19.13
N PRO A 514 19.30 5.99 -18.27
CA PRO A 514 20.40 5.05 -18.09
C PRO A 514 19.92 3.63 -17.75
N GLY A 515 20.34 2.64 -18.54
CA GLY A 515 20.05 1.22 -18.28
C GLY A 515 18.60 0.79 -18.48
N ARG A 516 17.76 1.59 -19.14
CA ARG A 516 16.33 1.31 -19.33
C ARG A 516 15.94 1.20 -20.80
N ARG A 517 14.95 0.38 -21.10
CA ARG A 517 14.37 0.23 -22.45
C ARG A 517 13.17 1.14 -22.66
N GLY A 518 12.41 1.44 -21.60
CA GLY A 518 11.27 2.35 -21.68
C GLY A 518 11.68 3.79 -22.03
N ARG A 519 10.97 4.40 -22.98
CA ARG A 519 11.26 5.72 -23.56
C ARG A 519 9.99 6.54 -23.73
N ILE A 520 10.17 7.87 -23.81
CA ILE A 520 9.13 8.79 -24.27
C ILE A 520 9.55 9.31 -25.64
N HIS A 521 8.78 9.02 -26.68
CA HIS A 521 8.97 9.59 -28.01
C HIS A 521 7.97 10.73 -28.21
N PHE A 522 8.40 11.76 -28.91
CA PHE A 522 7.59 12.93 -29.25
C PHE A 522 8.00 13.46 -30.63
N ALA A 523 7.07 14.15 -31.30
CA ALA A 523 7.40 14.84 -32.55
C ALA A 523 8.52 15.88 -32.31
N PRO A 524 9.27 16.32 -33.34
CA PRO A 524 10.37 17.28 -33.20
C PRO A 524 9.91 18.69 -32.77
N ASP A 525 9.40 18.80 -31.55
CA ASP A 525 9.25 20.05 -30.81
C ASP A 525 10.58 20.32 -30.08
N THR A 526 10.76 21.53 -29.54
CA THR A 526 11.88 21.84 -28.61
C THR A 526 11.37 21.69 -27.17
N PRO A 527 11.36 20.49 -26.58
CA PRO A 527 11.03 20.34 -25.18
C PRO A 527 12.12 20.93 -24.30
N GLU A 528 11.71 21.35 -23.11
CA GLU A 528 12.60 21.73 -22.03
C GLU A 528 12.62 20.63 -20.97
N LEU A 529 13.80 20.13 -20.64
CA LEU A 529 13.98 19.27 -19.48
C LEU A 529 14.36 20.15 -18.28
N ARG A 530 13.44 20.34 -17.35
CA ARG A 530 13.66 21.13 -16.13
C ARG A 530 14.00 20.20 -14.96
N GLU A 531 15.00 20.57 -14.19
CA GLU A 531 15.35 19.88 -12.96
C GLU A 531 14.48 20.39 -11.80
N LEU A 532 13.88 19.47 -11.05
CA LEU A 532 13.18 19.75 -9.78
C LEU A 532 13.94 19.07 -8.62
N PRO A 533 13.70 19.43 -7.35
CA PRO A 533 14.40 18.82 -6.22
C PRO A 533 14.38 17.29 -6.23
N ASN A 534 13.21 16.68 -6.46
CA ASN A 534 13.00 15.22 -6.42
C ASN A 534 12.52 14.62 -7.75
N ALA A 535 12.52 15.39 -8.84
CA ALA A 535 12.01 14.94 -10.13
C ALA A 535 12.71 15.61 -11.31
N TRP A 536 12.45 15.09 -12.48
CA TRP A 536 12.63 15.75 -13.76
C TRP A 536 11.27 16.11 -14.33
N HIS A 537 11.20 17.25 -14.99
CA HIS A 537 9.99 17.77 -15.57
C HIS A 537 10.23 18.05 -17.05
N LEU A 538 9.70 17.18 -17.91
CA LEU A 538 9.78 17.32 -19.36
C LEU A 538 8.61 18.17 -19.84
N VAL A 539 8.90 19.37 -20.34
CA VAL A 539 7.92 20.41 -20.66
C VAL A 539 7.90 20.68 -22.16
N PHE A 540 6.69 20.74 -22.73
CA PHE A 540 6.45 21.04 -24.14
C PHE A 540 5.63 22.33 -24.26
N PRO A 541 6.28 23.51 -24.33
CA PRO A 541 5.58 24.76 -24.59
C PRO A 541 5.22 24.89 -26.08
N GLY A 542 4.13 25.58 -26.41
CA GLY A 542 3.81 25.94 -27.81
C GLY A 542 2.32 26.07 -28.09
N THR A 543 1.97 26.23 -29.38
CA THR A 543 0.60 26.54 -29.85
C THR A 543 0.03 25.50 -30.81
N LEU A 544 0.74 24.39 -31.02
CA LEU A 544 0.31 23.33 -31.93
C LEU A 544 -1.07 22.82 -31.54
N ARG A 545 -1.95 22.62 -32.53
CA ARG A 545 -3.30 22.07 -32.31
C ARG A 545 -3.23 20.65 -31.73
N THR A 546 -2.26 19.87 -32.19
CA THR A 546 -2.12 18.43 -31.88
C THR A 546 -0.69 18.11 -31.50
N ARG A 547 -0.51 17.31 -30.45
CA ARG A 547 0.80 16.74 -30.06
C ARG A 547 0.65 15.27 -29.80
N LEU A 548 1.63 14.51 -30.24
CA LEU A 548 1.63 13.06 -30.12
C LEU A 548 2.83 12.62 -29.29
N TYR A 549 2.54 11.82 -28.27
CA TYR A 549 3.51 11.18 -27.40
C TYR A 549 3.39 9.67 -27.56
N ALA A 550 4.53 8.97 -27.56
CA ALA A 550 4.56 7.52 -27.48
C ALA A 550 5.40 7.08 -26.27
N PHE A 551 4.77 6.38 -25.34
CA PHE A 551 5.44 5.70 -24.24
C PHE A 551 5.70 4.26 -24.67
N SER A 552 6.95 3.93 -24.95
CA SER A 552 7.31 2.73 -25.72
C SER A 552 8.65 2.15 -25.30
N ASN A 553 8.86 0.87 -25.57
CA ASN A 553 10.18 0.23 -25.56
C ASN A 553 10.75 0.01 -26.98
N GLU A 554 9.96 0.19 -28.04
CA GLU A 554 10.41 0.05 -29.43
C GLU A 554 10.79 1.41 -30.02
N SER A 555 11.69 1.37 -31.00
CA SER A 555 12.04 2.54 -31.80
C SER A 555 10.92 2.88 -32.77
N PHE A 556 10.29 4.04 -32.58
CA PHE A 556 9.30 4.56 -33.51
C PHE A 556 9.73 5.93 -34.06
N ARG A 557 9.45 6.14 -35.35
CA ARG A 557 9.55 7.46 -35.98
C ARG A 557 8.17 8.07 -36.00
N LEU A 558 7.97 9.13 -35.22
CA LEU A 558 6.80 9.98 -35.36
C LEU A 558 7.01 10.79 -36.65
N LEU A 559 6.26 10.44 -37.69
CA LEU A 559 6.22 11.23 -38.91
C LEU A 559 5.59 12.57 -38.55
N ALA A 560 6.27 13.67 -38.87
CA ALA A 560 5.68 14.99 -38.74
C ALA A 560 4.39 15.00 -39.56
N PHE A 561 3.26 15.16 -38.89
CA PHE A 561 1.99 15.41 -39.52
C PHE A 561 1.79 16.92 -39.46
N ASP A 562 1.79 17.56 -40.63
CA ASP A 562 1.33 18.93 -40.76
C ASP A 562 -0.22 18.88 -40.65
N PRO A 563 -0.82 19.48 -39.60
CA PRO A 563 -2.25 19.33 -39.31
C PRO A 563 -3.19 19.95 -40.35
#